data_AF-A0A4V3UNR9-F1
#
_entry.id   AF-A0A4V3UNR9-F1
#
_cell.length_a   1.000
_cell.length_b   1.000
_cell.length_c   1.000
_cell.angle_alpha   90.00
_cell.angle_beta   90.00
_cell.angle_gamma   90.00
#
_symmetry.space_group_name_H-M   'P 1'
#
loop_
_entity.id
_entity.type
_entity.pdbx_description
1 polymer ?
#
loop_
_entity_poly.entity_id
_entity_poly.type
_entity_poly.pdbx_seq_one_letter_code
_entity_poly.pdbx_strand_id
1 'polypeptide(L)'
;MRKRNIYCVVVAAWLETLVFAVANTNDQVGVNIDYGTFDNPSARVRPRFRYWLPDASVNKAIVQDDIVSAGSIGAGGVEFLPFYNYGGQIGPTDPRWATTGFGTEAFNDMFLAALEAHKASGLVMDFALGPNQGQGVPAEADNEGLQWDLSPFSVEVATNRSFQGVIPGWGTGKLIAVISAEVLSTRTVPLPSTTGPLPGTQTSYQQLTLKHGTLEDHVSQVSSTGHASINLPMTPRNSTYRLFAFYQYQTLHENLQFNSTASSTIFDNGSYIVDHYSSRGAEVITQFWEKYILTPEIKKLLHEVGNYGAKDM
;
A
#
# COMPACT_ATOMS: atom_id res chain seq x y z
N MET A 1 -37.81 -23.72 -12.67
CA MET A 1 -37.76 -22.25 -12.52
C MET A 1 -36.50 -21.86 -11.76
N ARG A 2 -35.48 -21.36 -12.45
CA ARG A 2 -34.21 -20.86 -11.86
C ARG A 2 -34.43 -19.40 -11.43
N LYS A 3 -34.33 -19.11 -10.14
CA LYS A 3 -34.28 -17.72 -9.64
C LYS A 3 -32.84 -17.22 -9.71
N ARG A 4 -32.58 -16.24 -10.58
CA ARG A 4 -31.35 -15.44 -10.61
C ARG A 4 -31.45 -14.37 -9.53
N ASN A 5 -30.51 -14.35 -8.59
CA ASN A 5 -30.31 -13.21 -7.70
C ASN A 5 -29.46 -12.18 -8.45
N ILE A 6 -30.02 -11.01 -8.73
CA ILE A 6 -29.32 -9.84 -9.24
C ILE A 6 -28.83 -9.07 -8.02
N TYR A 7 -27.52 -8.94 -7.87
CA TYR A 7 -26.90 -8.03 -6.90
C TYR A 7 -26.84 -6.64 -7.55
N CYS A 8 -27.49 -5.66 -6.93
CA CYS A 8 -27.42 -4.27 -7.35
C CYS A 8 -26.32 -3.57 -6.54
N VAL A 9 -25.20 -3.24 -7.20
CA VAL A 9 -24.16 -2.35 -6.66
C VAL A 9 -24.59 -0.92 -7.00
N VAL A 10 -24.81 -0.09 -5.98
CA VAL A 10 -25.06 1.34 -6.19
C VAL A 10 -23.71 2.02 -6.41
N VAL A 11 -23.43 2.38 -7.66
CA VAL A 11 -22.32 3.27 -8.01
C VAL A 11 -22.89 4.68 -8.13
N ALA A 12 -22.46 5.58 -7.26
CA ALA A 12 -22.72 7.01 -7.43
C ALA A 12 -21.78 7.52 -8.52
N ALA A 13 -22.31 7.74 -9.74
CA ALA A 13 -21.57 8.34 -10.84
C ALA A 13 -21.72 9.86 -10.78
N TRP A 14 -20.65 10.56 -10.41
CA TRP A 14 -20.50 11.98 -10.69
C TRP A 14 -19.88 12.12 -12.08
N LEU A 15 -20.62 12.73 -13.00
CA LEU A 15 -20.14 13.04 -14.34
C LEU A 15 -19.33 14.34 -14.28
N GLU A 16 -18.06 14.24 -13.89
CA GLU A 16 -17.08 15.27 -14.25
C GLU A 16 -16.36 14.82 -15.52
N THR A 17 -16.19 15.77 -16.43
CA THR A 17 -15.53 15.60 -17.73
C THR A 17 -14.11 15.05 -17.52
N LEU A 18 -13.98 13.72 -17.57
CA LEU A 18 -12.69 13.04 -17.66
C LEU A 18 -12.06 13.41 -18.99
N VAL A 19 -11.02 14.23 -18.93
CA VAL A 19 -9.98 14.20 -19.95
C VAL A 19 -9.41 12.79 -19.89
N PHE A 20 -9.82 11.93 -20.82
CA PHE A 20 -9.15 10.67 -21.07
C PHE A 20 -7.74 11.01 -21.57
N ALA A 21 -6.80 11.21 -20.66
CA ALA A 21 -5.43 10.82 -20.95
C ALA A 21 -5.52 9.31 -21.18
N VAL A 22 -5.41 8.91 -22.44
CA VAL A 22 -5.28 7.50 -22.81
C VAL A 22 -3.95 7.06 -22.23
N ALA A 23 -3.97 6.59 -20.98
CA ALA A 23 -2.89 5.77 -20.44
C ALA A 23 -2.94 4.48 -21.25
N ASN A 24 -2.20 4.47 -22.35
CA ASN A 24 -2.06 3.32 -23.22
C ASN A 24 -1.42 2.23 -22.34
N THR A 25 -2.21 1.25 -21.91
CA THR A 25 -1.77 0.12 -21.07
C THR A 25 -0.90 -0.88 -21.85
N ASN A 26 -0.46 -0.49 -23.05
CA ASN A 26 0.37 -1.27 -23.94
C ASN A 26 1.67 -0.49 -24.17
N ASP A 27 2.57 -0.58 -23.19
CA ASP A 27 3.87 0.09 -23.13
C ASP A 27 4.87 -0.38 -24.21
N GLN A 28 4.45 -1.29 -25.10
CA GLN A 28 5.23 -1.77 -26.24
C GLN A 28 4.56 -1.53 -27.61
N VAL A 29 3.41 -0.85 -27.67
CA VAL A 29 2.77 -0.49 -28.94
C VAL A 29 2.58 1.03 -29.01
N GLY A 30 3.39 1.68 -29.85
CA GLY A 30 3.35 3.13 -30.06
C GLY A 30 4.29 3.93 -29.15
N VAL A 31 5.09 3.27 -28.33
CA VAL A 31 6.16 3.92 -27.55
C VAL A 31 7.40 4.08 -28.43
N ASN A 32 8.00 5.26 -28.41
CA ASN A 32 9.21 5.59 -29.16
C ASN A 32 10.45 4.94 -28.51
N ILE A 33 10.52 3.61 -28.57
CA ILE A 33 11.67 2.81 -28.15
C ILE A 33 12.36 2.22 -29.38
N ASP A 34 13.67 2.05 -29.31
CA ASP A 34 14.41 1.32 -30.32
C ASP A 34 14.13 -0.18 -30.15
N TYR A 35 13.44 -0.78 -31.13
CA TYR A 35 13.13 -2.20 -31.18
C TYR A 35 14.31 -3.03 -31.75
N GLY A 36 15.29 -2.39 -32.40
CA GLY A 36 16.29 -3.09 -33.21
C GLY A 36 15.66 -3.74 -34.45
N THR A 37 16.15 -4.91 -34.83
CA THR A 37 15.62 -5.70 -35.95
C THR A 37 15.18 -7.08 -35.48
N PHE A 38 14.50 -7.84 -36.33
CA PHE A 38 14.14 -9.23 -36.02
C PHE A 38 15.37 -10.11 -35.75
N ASP A 39 16.43 -9.96 -36.54
CA ASP A 39 17.68 -10.73 -36.39
C ASP A 39 18.57 -10.21 -35.26
N ASN A 40 18.44 -8.92 -34.90
CA ASN A 40 19.19 -8.28 -33.83
C ASN A 40 18.26 -7.38 -32.98
N PRO A 41 17.42 -7.99 -32.11
CA PRO A 41 16.49 -7.23 -31.30
C PRO A 41 17.23 -6.38 -30.27
N SER A 42 16.73 -5.17 -30.03
CA SER A 42 17.23 -4.27 -28.98
C SER A 42 17.08 -4.91 -27.59
N ALA A 43 17.94 -4.53 -26.66
CA ALA A 43 17.84 -4.96 -25.26
C ALA A 43 16.48 -4.60 -24.63
N ARG A 44 15.83 -3.52 -25.09
CA ARG A 44 14.53 -3.07 -24.56
C ARG A 44 13.38 -4.05 -24.80
N VAL A 45 13.50 -4.87 -25.86
CA VAL A 45 12.45 -5.80 -26.31
C VAL A 45 12.79 -7.27 -26.04
N ARG A 46 13.99 -7.54 -25.52
CA ARG A 46 14.39 -8.87 -25.06
C ARG A 46 13.79 -9.17 -23.68
N PRO A 47 13.57 -10.46 -23.34
CA PRO A 47 13.12 -10.84 -22.00
C PRO A 47 14.15 -10.43 -20.95
N ARG A 48 13.68 -10.20 -19.72
CA ARG A 48 14.49 -9.82 -18.56
C ARG A 48 14.24 -10.81 -17.43
N PHE A 49 15.25 -11.02 -16.58
CA PHE A 49 15.12 -11.83 -15.37
C PHE A 49 14.94 -10.93 -14.15
N ARG A 50 14.19 -11.40 -13.16
CA ARG A 50 14.13 -10.77 -11.85
C ARG A 50 15.34 -11.20 -11.02
N TYR A 51 16.20 -10.25 -10.66
CA TYR A 51 17.41 -10.49 -9.89
C TYR A 51 17.19 -10.08 -8.43
N TRP A 52 17.11 -11.05 -7.53
CA TRP A 52 16.89 -10.82 -6.11
C TRP A 52 18.21 -10.55 -5.40
N LEU A 53 18.47 -9.28 -5.09
CA LEU A 53 19.58 -8.87 -4.26
C LEU A 53 19.17 -9.03 -2.78
N PRO A 54 19.82 -9.90 -1.99
CA PRO A 54 19.44 -10.10 -0.59
C PRO A 54 19.75 -8.86 0.28
N ASP A 55 20.90 -8.22 0.06
CA ASP A 55 21.29 -6.93 0.63
C ASP A 55 22.50 -6.36 -0.13
N ALA A 56 22.93 -5.13 0.23
CA ALA A 56 24.09 -4.49 -0.39
C ALA A 56 25.47 -4.96 0.13
N SER A 57 25.51 -5.95 1.03
CA SER A 57 26.74 -6.53 1.58
C SER A 57 27.32 -7.66 0.73
N VAL A 58 26.57 -8.13 -0.27
CA VAL A 58 27.09 -9.10 -1.26
C VAL A 58 28.21 -8.49 -2.12
N ASN A 59 28.99 -9.35 -2.77
CA ASN A 59 30.11 -8.90 -3.59
C ASN A 59 29.61 -8.23 -4.89
N LYS A 60 29.93 -6.94 -5.06
CA LYS A 60 29.58 -6.15 -6.25
C LYS A 60 30.03 -6.81 -7.55
N ALA A 61 31.22 -7.38 -7.61
CA ALA A 61 31.75 -8.01 -8.83
C ALA A 61 30.90 -9.22 -9.25
N ILE A 62 30.42 -10.02 -8.29
CA ILE A 62 29.51 -11.15 -8.58
C ILE A 62 28.20 -10.65 -9.17
N VAL A 63 27.62 -9.58 -8.59
CA VAL A 63 26.38 -8.98 -9.12
C VAL A 63 26.58 -8.46 -10.55
N GLN A 64 27.72 -7.83 -10.83
CA GLN A 64 28.06 -7.36 -12.18
C GLN A 64 28.24 -8.53 -13.16
N ASP A 65 28.96 -9.58 -12.75
CA ASP A 65 29.18 -10.78 -13.55
C ASP A 65 27.86 -11.52 -13.86
N ASP A 66 26.92 -11.56 -12.91
CA ASP A 66 25.59 -12.14 -13.10
C ASP A 66 24.78 -11.36 -14.15
N ILE A 67 24.81 -10.02 -14.09
CA ILE A 67 24.15 -9.14 -15.07
C ILE A 67 24.72 -9.37 -16.48
N VAL A 68 26.06 -9.40 -16.59
CA VAL A 68 26.75 -9.69 -17.85
C VAL A 68 26.36 -11.08 -18.38
N SER A 69 26.33 -12.08 -17.48
CA SER A 69 25.98 -13.46 -17.81
C SER A 69 24.55 -13.58 -18.33
N ALA A 70 23.59 -12.87 -17.74
CA ALA A 70 22.21 -12.80 -18.24
C ALA A 70 22.16 -12.24 -19.68
N GLY A 71 22.92 -11.17 -19.96
CA GLY A 71 23.05 -10.63 -21.32
C GLY A 71 23.64 -11.63 -22.32
N SER A 72 24.64 -12.41 -21.89
CA SER A 72 25.33 -13.40 -22.75
C SER A 72 24.42 -14.51 -23.28
N ILE A 73 23.32 -14.80 -22.58
CA ILE A 73 22.31 -15.79 -22.97
C ILE A 73 21.08 -15.17 -23.64
N GLY A 74 21.14 -13.89 -24.02
CA GLY A 74 20.11 -13.21 -24.80
C GLY A 74 19.09 -12.39 -23.99
N ALA A 75 19.29 -12.21 -22.69
CA ALA A 75 18.45 -11.30 -21.92
C ALA A 75 18.66 -9.83 -22.34
N GLY A 76 17.63 -9.00 -22.14
CA GLY A 76 17.71 -7.54 -22.27
C GLY A 76 18.37 -6.86 -21.08
N GLY A 77 18.52 -7.58 -19.97
CA GLY A 77 19.02 -7.11 -18.69
C GLY A 77 18.29 -7.79 -17.55
N VAL A 78 18.28 -7.16 -16.37
CA VAL A 78 17.56 -7.66 -15.21
C VAL A 78 16.65 -6.60 -14.60
N GLU A 79 15.62 -7.06 -13.91
CA GLU A 79 14.95 -6.29 -12.87
C GLU A 79 15.75 -6.40 -11.58
N PHE A 80 16.44 -5.33 -11.21
CA PHE A 80 17.21 -5.25 -9.99
C PHE A 80 16.27 -5.06 -8.79
N LEU A 81 15.99 -6.16 -8.08
CA LEU A 81 15.06 -6.18 -6.95
C LEU A 81 15.82 -6.37 -5.63
N PRO A 82 15.91 -5.32 -4.79
CA PRO A 82 16.42 -5.45 -3.44
C PRO A 82 15.38 -6.15 -2.55
N PHE A 83 15.62 -7.45 -2.31
CA PHE A 83 14.72 -8.39 -1.64
C PHE A 83 15.32 -8.90 -0.33
N TYR A 84 14.99 -8.20 0.75
CA TYR A 84 15.48 -8.40 2.10
C TYR A 84 14.60 -9.37 2.91
N ASN A 85 15.18 -9.97 3.96
CA ASN A 85 14.51 -10.87 4.89
C ASN A 85 13.74 -11.99 4.18
N TYR A 86 14.41 -12.70 3.27
CA TYR A 86 13.82 -13.85 2.56
C TYR A 86 13.24 -14.85 3.57
N GLY A 87 11.95 -15.17 3.42
CA GLY A 87 11.16 -15.92 4.41
C GLY A 87 10.20 -15.06 5.24
N GLY A 88 10.23 -13.72 5.11
CA GLY A 88 9.30 -12.81 5.77
C GLY A 88 9.45 -12.80 7.29
N GLN A 89 8.33 -12.61 8.01
CA GLN A 89 8.31 -12.51 9.48
C GLN A 89 8.77 -13.78 10.23
N ILE A 90 8.87 -14.92 9.54
CA ILE A 90 9.36 -16.18 10.11
C ILE A 90 10.86 -16.40 9.85
N GLY A 91 11.48 -15.58 9.00
CA GLY A 91 12.91 -15.62 8.70
C GLY A 91 13.73 -14.77 9.66
N PRO A 92 15.06 -14.99 9.74
CA PRO A 92 15.95 -14.11 10.48
C PRO A 92 15.95 -12.70 9.84
N THR A 93 15.85 -11.66 10.66
CA THR A 93 16.03 -10.27 10.24
C THR A 93 17.52 -9.94 10.18
N ASP A 94 18.02 -9.32 9.10
CA ASP A 94 19.41 -8.82 9.09
C ASP A 94 19.55 -7.61 10.02
N PRO A 95 20.39 -7.66 11.07
CA PRO A 95 20.63 -6.53 11.96
C PRO A 95 21.29 -5.32 11.27
N ARG A 96 21.78 -5.46 10.03
CA ARG A 96 22.50 -4.42 9.31
C ARG A 96 21.64 -3.58 8.36
N TRP A 97 20.31 -3.75 8.36
CA TRP A 97 19.42 -2.97 7.51
C TRP A 97 19.74 -1.47 7.48
N ALA A 98 19.98 -0.86 8.64
CA ALA A 98 20.25 0.57 8.72
C ALA A 98 21.53 1.01 7.98
N THR A 99 22.43 0.08 7.63
CA THR A 99 23.67 0.35 6.88
C THR A 99 23.66 -0.22 5.47
N THR A 100 22.98 -1.34 5.22
CA THR A 100 22.97 -2.06 3.91
C THR A 100 21.61 -2.07 3.20
N GLY A 101 20.59 -1.50 3.82
CA GLY A 101 19.21 -1.47 3.36
C GLY A 101 18.95 -0.49 2.21
N PHE A 102 17.71 -0.51 1.73
CA PHE A 102 17.31 0.28 0.57
C PHE A 102 17.51 1.79 0.82
N GLY A 103 18.21 2.47 -0.09
CA GLY A 103 18.52 3.90 -0.01
C GLY A 103 19.65 4.28 0.96
N THR A 104 20.34 3.32 1.57
CA THR A 104 21.60 3.62 2.26
C THR A 104 22.75 3.85 1.26
N GLU A 105 23.88 4.39 1.73
CA GLU A 105 25.08 4.55 0.91
C GLU A 105 25.55 3.22 0.31
N ALA A 106 25.56 2.13 1.09
CA ALA A 106 25.93 0.81 0.57
C ALA A 106 24.98 0.33 -0.53
N PHE A 107 23.67 0.57 -0.40
CA PHE A 107 22.72 0.27 -1.47
C PHE A 107 23.01 1.09 -2.72
N ASN A 108 23.27 2.40 -2.58
CA ASN A 108 23.59 3.26 -3.72
C ASN A 108 24.85 2.79 -4.45
N ASP A 109 25.89 2.38 -3.73
CA ASP A 109 27.12 1.82 -4.30
C ASP A 109 26.87 0.54 -5.09
N MET A 110 26.00 -0.34 -4.58
CA MET A 110 25.61 -1.57 -5.28
C MET A 110 24.74 -1.27 -6.51
N PHE A 111 23.76 -0.37 -6.36
CA PHE A 111 22.86 0.03 -7.44
C PHE A 111 23.62 0.70 -8.59
N LEU A 112 24.61 1.55 -8.25
CA LEU A 112 25.53 2.16 -9.20
C LEU A 112 26.33 1.09 -9.96
N ALA A 113 26.95 0.14 -9.24
CA ALA A 113 27.71 -0.93 -9.88
C ALA A 113 26.86 -1.79 -10.83
N ALA A 114 25.60 -2.05 -10.47
CA ALA A 114 24.66 -2.75 -11.31
C ALA A 114 24.29 -1.92 -12.56
N LEU A 115 24.04 -0.62 -12.44
CA LEU A 115 23.79 0.29 -13.57
C LEU A 115 24.99 0.34 -14.53
N GLU A 116 26.20 0.41 -14.01
CA GLU A 116 27.44 0.39 -14.80
C GLU A 116 27.59 -0.92 -15.59
N ALA A 117 27.28 -2.07 -14.99
CA ALA A 117 27.32 -3.36 -15.68
C ALA A 117 26.31 -3.45 -16.83
N HIS A 118 25.10 -2.90 -16.63
CA HIS A 118 24.11 -2.82 -17.71
C HIS A 118 24.63 -1.96 -18.86
N LYS A 119 25.16 -0.77 -18.55
CA LYS A 119 25.73 0.13 -19.55
C LYS A 119 26.89 -0.50 -20.32
N ALA A 120 27.84 -1.10 -19.62
CA ALA A 120 29.01 -1.72 -20.24
C ALA A 120 28.62 -2.88 -21.18
N SER A 121 27.49 -3.53 -20.92
CA SER A 121 27.01 -4.70 -21.66
C SER A 121 25.94 -4.37 -22.71
N GLY A 122 25.57 -3.11 -22.88
CA GLY A 122 24.47 -2.71 -23.78
C GLY A 122 23.10 -3.28 -23.38
N LEU A 123 22.89 -3.45 -22.07
CA LEU A 123 21.65 -3.95 -21.45
C LEU A 123 20.86 -2.78 -20.83
N VAL A 124 19.62 -3.04 -20.46
CA VAL A 124 18.76 -2.08 -19.75
C VAL A 124 18.30 -2.63 -18.39
N MET A 125 18.15 -1.75 -17.42
CA MET A 125 17.78 -2.11 -16.05
C MET A 125 16.32 -1.75 -15.80
N ASP A 126 15.52 -2.73 -15.37
CA ASP A 126 14.33 -2.45 -14.56
C ASP A 126 14.72 -2.45 -13.08
N PHE A 127 13.94 -1.78 -12.24
CA PHE A 127 14.26 -1.67 -10.81
C PHE A 127 12.99 -1.48 -9.99
N ALA A 128 13.00 -1.94 -8.73
CA ALA A 128 11.89 -1.70 -7.82
C ALA A 128 11.95 -0.30 -7.20
N LEU A 129 10.79 0.33 -7.00
CA LEU A 129 10.66 1.65 -6.38
C LEU A 129 10.87 1.66 -4.85
N GLY A 130 11.04 0.49 -4.25
CA GLY A 130 11.26 0.31 -2.81
C GLY A 130 11.71 -1.12 -2.48
N PRO A 131 12.06 -1.43 -1.22
CA PRO A 131 12.42 -2.78 -0.81
C PRO A 131 11.25 -3.76 -1.00
N ASN A 132 11.55 -5.05 -1.17
CA ASN A 132 10.57 -6.14 -1.14
C ASN A 132 9.31 -5.87 -1.99
N GLN A 133 9.50 -5.43 -3.24
CA GLN A 133 8.46 -5.16 -4.26
C GLN A 133 7.87 -3.73 -4.28
N GLY A 134 8.41 -2.78 -3.49
CA GLY A 134 8.12 -1.35 -3.72
C GLY A 134 6.80 -0.82 -3.15
N GLN A 135 6.22 -1.52 -2.17
CA GLN A 135 5.02 -1.09 -1.45
C GLN A 135 5.27 0.12 -0.55
N GLY A 136 6.53 0.39 -0.22
CA GLY A 136 6.94 1.35 0.79
C GLY A 136 8.38 1.80 0.65
N VAL A 137 8.80 2.70 1.54
CA VAL A 137 10.18 3.14 1.73
C VAL A 137 10.41 3.45 3.22
N PRO A 138 11.67 3.53 3.70
CA PRO A 138 11.97 4.10 5.00
C PRO A 138 11.36 5.50 5.15
N ALA A 139 10.70 5.75 6.27
CA ALA A 139 10.04 7.03 6.56
C ALA A 139 9.93 7.27 8.07
N GLU A 140 9.64 8.52 8.43
CA GLU A 140 9.20 8.87 9.78
C GLU A 140 7.80 8.31 10.03
N ALA A 141 7.56 7.74 11.21
CA ALA A 141 6.30 7.05 11.53
C ALA A 141 5.06 7.98 11.51
N ASP A 142 5.25 9.29 11.71
CA ASP A 142 4.18 10.29 11.70
C ASP A 142 3.91 10.89 10.30
N ASN A 143 4.58 10.41 9.25
CA ASN A 143 4.40 10.94 7.90
C ASN A 143 2.99 10.65 7.36
N GLU A 144 2.18 11.70 7.13
CA GLU A 144 0.79 11.55 6.69
C GLU A 144 0.60 10.84 5.33
N GLY A 145 1.66 10.65 4.55
CA GLY A 145 1.65 9.86 3.32
C GLY A 145 1.79 8.36 3.53
N LEU A 146 1.87 7.87 4.77
CA LEU A 146 1.85 6.43 5.09
C LEU A 146 0.43 5.84 5.07
N GLN A 147 0.33 4.52 5.00
CA GLN A 147 -0.94 3.80 4.89
C GLN A 147 -1.91 4.07 6.05
N TRP A 148 -3.14 4.45 5.71
CA TRP A 148 -4.26 4.64 6.62
C TRP A 148 -5.25 3.48 6.58
N ASP A 149 -5.95 3.25 7.69
CA ASP A 149 -7.09 2.34 7.77
C ASP A 149 -8.26 3.01 8.51
N LEU A 150 -9.46 2.45 8.33
CA LEU A 150 -10.71 2.90 8.92
C LEU A 150 -11.17 1.88 9.97
N SER A 151 -11.34 2.34 11.22
CA SER A 151 -11.91 1.54 12.29
C SER A 151 -13.38 1.90 12.54
N PRO A 152 -14.35 1.01 12.19
CA PRO A 152 -15.75 1.23 12.48
C PRO A 152 -16.16 0.64 13.83
N PHE A 153 -16.93 1.40 14.60
CA PHE A 153 -17.59 0.95 15.82
C PHE A 153 -19.08 1.26 15.76
N SER A 154 -19.89 0.52 16.52
CA SER A 154 -21.30 0.87 16.63
C SER A 154 -21.94 0.43 17.94
N VAL A 155 -22.98 1.16 18.34
CA VAL A 155 -23.79 0.87 19.51
C VAL A 155 -25.27 1.04 19.16
N GLU A 156 -26.11 0.22 19.76
CA GLU A 156 -27.56 0.42 19.70
C GLU A 156 -27.95 1.59 20.61
N VAL A 157 -28.78 2.50 20.10
CA VAL A 157 -29.33 3.58 20.90
C VAL A 157 -30.55 3.05 21.64
N ALA A 158 -30.65 3.36 22.93
CA ALA A 158 -31.75 2.92 23.77
C ALA A 158 -33.12 3.34 23.20
N THR A 159 -34.19 2.65 23.61
CA THR A 159 -35.56 2.91 23.12
C THR A 159 -36.07 4.31 23.42
N ASN A 160 -35.46 5.02 24.38
CA ASN A 160 -35.70 6.44 24.65
C ASN A 160 -35.13 7.38 23.56
N ARG A 161 -34.39 6.84 22.57
CA ARG A 161 -33.82 7.55 21.41
C ARG A 161 -32.80 8.62 21.80
N SER A 162 -32.19 8.47 22.97
CA SER A 162 -31.15 9.37 23.45
C SER A 162 -29.86 8.60 23.67
N PHE A 163 -28.77 9.12 23.13
CA PHE A 163 -27.42 8.69 23.45
C PHE A 163 -26.75 9.75 24.31
N GLN A 164 -26.23 9.34 25.46
CA GLN A 164 -25.53 10.20 26.41
C GLN A 164 -24.30 9.44 26.90
N GLY A 165 -23.11 9.88 26.51
CA GLY A 165 -21.87 9.25 26.95
C GLY A 165 -20.75 9.31 25.92
N VAL A 166 -19.71 8.51 26.16
CA VAL A 166 -18.56 8.39 25.25
C VAL A 166 -18.96 7.56 24.03
N ILE A 167 -18.76 8.10 22.83
CA ILE A 167 -19.03 7.38 21.58
C ILE A 167 -18.19 6.09 21.48
N PRO A 168 -18.71 5.03 20.84
CA PRO A 168 -18.01 3.75 20.81
C PRO A 168 -16.69 3.86 20.04
N GLY A 169 -15.61 3.28 20.57
CA GLY A 169 -14.29 3.29 19.93
C GLY A 169 -13.45 4.55 20.15
N TRP A 170 -13.86 5.46 21.04
CA TRP A 170 -13.11 6.68 21.33
C TRP A 170 -11.64 6.38 21.72
N GLY A 171 -10.71 7.12 21.12
CA GLY A 171 -9.27 6.93 21.30
C GLY A 171 -8.59 6.00 20.29
N THR A 172 -9.35 5.32 19.42
CA THR A 172 -8.77 4.43 18.38
C THR A 172 -7.99 5.20 17.31
N GLY A 173 -8.36 6.46 17.04
CA GLY A 173 -7.73 7.29 16.03
C GLY A 173 -8.43 8.62 15.88
N LYS A 174 -8.19 9.29 14.76
CA LYS A 174 -8.89 10.54 14.41
C LYS A 174 -10.34 10.23 14.07
N LEU A 175 -11.28 10.82 14.81
CA LEU A 175 -12.71 10.69 14.51
C LEU A 175 -13.03 11.37 13.18
N ILE A 176 -13.70 10.63 12.28
CA ILE A 176 -14.08 11.11 10.94
C ILE A 176 -15.58 11.30 10.79
N ALA A 177 -16.39 10.41 11.39
CA ALA A 177 -17.84 10.53 11.34
C ALA A 177 -18.51 9.86 12.54
N VAL A 178 -19.67 10.39 12.93
CA VAL A 178 -20.59 9.74 13.87
C VAL A 178 -21.98 9.73 13.26
N ILE A 179 -22.38 8.58 12.70
CA ILE A 179 -23.61 8.47 11.93
C ILE A 179 -24.69 7.76 12.73
N SER A 180 -25.86 8.38 12.88
CA SER A 180 -27.05 7.64 13.33
C SER A 180 -27.83 7.08 12.15
N ALA A 181 -28.52 5.95 12.34
CA ALA A 181 -29.44 5.42 11.35
C ALA A 181 -30.59 4.63 12.00
N GLU A 182 -31.81 4.79 11.48
CA GLU A 182 -32.97 3.98 11.89
C GLU A 182 -32.79 2.55 11.35
N VAL A 183 -32.91 1.58 12.24
CA VAL A 183 -32.79 0.14 11.95
C VAL A 183 -34.18 -0.43 11.77
N LEU A 184 -34.46 -0.92 10.55
CA LEU A 184 -35.72 -1.57 10.19
C LEU A 184 -35.76 -3.04 10.64
N SER A 185 -34.61 -3.71 10.61
CA SER A 185 -34.49 -5.09 11.08
C SER A 185 -33.04 -5.44 11.39
N THR A 186 -32.87 -6.39 12.31
CA THR A 186 -31.59 -6.99 12.69
C THR A 186 -31.71 -8.49 12.50
N ARG A 187 -30.72 -9.11 11.84
CA ARG A 187 -30.62 -10.57 11.74
C ARG A 187 -29.22 -11.02 12.11
N THR A 188 -29.13 -12.11 12.87
CA THR A 188 -27.85 -12.79 13.12
C THR A 188 -27.60 -13.78 11.99
N VAL A 189 -26.48 -13.63 11.30
CA VAL A 189 -26.06 -14.48 10.19
C VAL A 189 -24.91 -15.37 10.67
N PRO A 190 -25.05 -16.71 10.65
CA PRO A 190 -23.96 -17.61 11.00
C PRO A 190 -22.86 -17.55 9.94
N LEU A 191 -21.61 -17.60 10.38
CA LEU A 191 -20.47 -17.80 9.49
C LEU A 191 -20.26 -19.31 9.26
N PRO A 192 -19.86 -19.74 8.06
CA PRO A 192 -19.44 -21.11 7.84
C PRO A 192 -18.32 -21.46 8.82
N SER A 193 -18.27 -22.70 9.32
CA SER A 193 -17.13 -23.17 10.11
C SER A 193 -15.88 -23.16 9.23
N THR A 194 -15.10 -22.09 9.27
CA THR A 194 -13.84 -22.02 8.56
C THR A 194 -12.79 -22.75 9.38
N THR A 195 -12.32 -23.90 8.92
CA THR A 195 -11.01 -24.46 9.27
C THR A 195 -9.91 -23.67 8.54
N GLY A 196 -9.97 -22.34 8.63
CA GLY A 196 -9.05 -21.41 7.98
C GLY A 196 -7.94 -20.98 8.96
N PRO A 197 -6.77 -20.57 8.44
CA PRO A 197 -5.59 -20.27 9.26
C PRO A 197 -5.65 -18.93 10.01
N LEU A 198 -6.77 -18.19 9.91
CA LEU A 198 -6.92 -16.88 10.55
C LEU A 198 -7.37 -17.03 12.01
N PRO A 199 -6.73 -16.35 12.98
CA PRO A 199 -7.12 -16.41 14.38
C PRO A 199 -8.46 -15.68 14.59
N GLY A 200 -9.50 -16.44 14.94
CA GLY A 200 -10.79 -15.88 15.35
C GLY A 200 -11.88 -16.94 15.46
N THR A 201 -12.56 -17.00 16.60
CA THR A 201 -13.72 -17.88 16.85
C THR A 201 -15.05 -17.24 16.45
N GLN A 202 -15.05 -16.27 15.53
CA GLN A 202 -16.28 -15.58 15.16
C GLN A 202 -17.18 -16.56 14.39
N THR A 203 -18.30 -16.96 15.01
CA THR A 203 -19.25 -17.93 14.47
C THR A 203 -20.47 -17.28 13.83
N SER A 204 -20.66 -15.96 13.99
CA SER A 204 -21.75 -15.20 13.37
C SER A 204 -21.46 -13.70 13.30
N TYR A 205 -22.26 -12.97 12.55
CA TYR A 205 -22.28 -11.50 12.52
C TYR A 205 -23.71 -10.96 12.51
N GLN A 206 -23.90 -9.71 12.95
CA GLN A 206 -25.18 -9.02 12.83
C GLN A 206 -25.28 -8.34 11.47
N GLN A 207 -26.37 -8.57 10.76
CA GLN A 207 -26.74 -7.79 9.58
C GLN A 207 -27.92 -6.89 9.91
N LEU A 208 -27.73 -5.59 9.66
CA LEU A 208 -28.72 -4.55 9.87
C LEU A 208 -29.32 -4.13 8.52
N THR A 209 -30.64 -3.93 8.48
CA THR A 209 -31.29 -3.21 7.38
C THR A 209 -31.58 -1.80 7.86
N LEU A 210 -30.91 -0.81 7.28
CA LEU A 210 -31.08 0.60 7.63
C LEU A 210 -32.17 1.24 6.76
N LYS A 211 -32.94 2.17 7.33
CA LYS A 211 -33.92 2.95 6.58
C LYS A 211 -33.20 3.98 5.73
N HIS A 212 -33.51 4.01 4.45
CA HIS A 212 -32.98 5.01 3.55
C HIS A 212 -33.41 6.43 3.97
N GLY A 213 -32.50 7.40 3.85
CA GLY A 213 -32.77 8.80 4.18
C GLY A 213 -32.76 9.15 5.67
N THR A 214 -32.37 8.22 6.56
CA THR A 214 -32.25 8.50 8.00
C THR A 214 -30.81 8.55 8.51
N LEU A 215 -29.83 8.59 7.61
CA LEU A 215 -28.43 8.74 8.01
C LEU A 215 -28.19 10.21 8.36
N GLU A 216 -27.81 10.47 9.61
CA GLU A 216 -27.50 11.82 10.09
C GLU A 216 -26.11 11.82 10.74
N ASP A 217 -25.29 12.81 10.39
CA ASP A 217 -23.95 12.99 10.96
C ASP A 217 -24.00 13.89 12.20
N HIS A 218 -23.43 13.37 13.28
CA HIS A 218 -23.37 13.97 14.61
C HIS A 218 -21.95 14.27 15.05
N VAL A 219 -20.95 14.21 14.16
CA VAL A 219 -19.53 14.42 14.52
C VAL A 219 -19.30 15.76 15.23
N SER A 220 -20.04 16.81 14.87
CA SER A 220 -19.96 18.14 15.50
C SER A 220 -20.51 18.20 16.92
N GLN A 221 -21.27 17.18 17.35
CA GLN A 221 -21.85 17.07 18.69
C GLN A 221 -20.94 16.31 19.67
N VAL A 222 -19.78 15.84 19.20
CA VAL A 222 -18.80 15.11 19.99
C VAL A 222 -17.80 16.09 20.60
N SER A 223 -17.65 16.03 21.93
CA SER A 223 -16.67 16.84 22.65
C SER A 223 -15.24 16.38 22.38
N SER A 224 -14.26 17.19 22.80
CA SER A 224 -12.84 16.80 22.81
C SER A 224 -12.52 15.61 23.72
N THR A 225 -13.45 15.20 24.59
CA THR A 225 -13.34 14.00 25.45
C THR A 225 -14.15 12.82 24.92
N GLY A 226 -14.65 12.90 23.68
CA GLY A 226 -15.43 11.84 23.05
C GLY A 226 -16.87 11.72 23.52
N HIS A 227 -17.33 12.63 24.38
CA HIS A 227 -18.71 12.60 24.89
C HIS A 227 -19.65 13.24 23.89
N ALA A 228 -20.81 12.62 23.68
CA ALA A 228 -21.88 13.15 22.86
C ALA A 228 -23.22 13.07 23.59
N SER A 229 -24.10 14.02 23.26
CA SER A 229 -25.48 14.13 23.72
C SER A 229 -26.37 14.24 22.49
N ILE A 230 -26.91 13.10 22.03
CA ILE A 230 -27.63 12.98 20.76
C ILE A 230 -29.08 12.57 21.04
N ASN A 231 -30.04 13.28 20.46
CA ASN A 231 -31.47 12.95 20.55
C ASN A 231 -32.03 12.72 19.14
N LEU A 232 -32.62 11.55 18.93
CA LEU A 232 -33.05 11.09 17.60
C LEU A 232 -34.57 11.20 17.41
N PRO A 233 -35.05 11.42 16.17
CA PRO A 233 -36.47 11.66 15.90
C PRO A 233 -37.34 10.45 16.24
N MET A 234 -38.66 10.68 16.32
CA MET A 234 -39.62 9.60 16.58
C MET A 234 -39.67 8.64 15.42
N THR A 235 -39.71 7.34 15.72
CA THR A 235 -39.86 6.28 14.73
C THR A 235 -41.21 5.60 14.86
N PRO A 236 -41.74 4.98 13.79
CA PRO A 236 -42.89 4.07 13.89
C PRO A 236 -42.63 2.96 14.92
N ARG A 237 -43.69 2.36 15.48
CA ARG A 237 -43.51 1.33 16.51
C ARG A 237 -42.69 0.15 15.97
N ASN A 238 -41.63 -0.21 16.71
CA ASN A 238 -40.68 -1.33 16.55
C ASN A 238 -39.32 -1.06 15.87
N SER A 239 -39.01 0.16 15.43
CA SER A 239 -37.66 0.51 14.92
C SER A 239 -36.79 1.16 15.98
N THR A 240 -35.52 0.73 16.08
CA THR A 240 -34.47 1.32 16.93
C THR A 240 -33.48 2.12 16.11
N TYR A 241 -32.54 2.82 16.77
CA TYR A 241 -31.44 3.48 16.08
C TYR A 241 -30.12 2.78 16.39
N ARG A 242 -29.19 2.84 15.43
CA ARG A 242 -27.78 2.49 15.63
C ARG A 242 -26.95 3.75 15.46
N LEU A 243 -25.98 3.95 16.34
CA LEU A 243 -24.93 4.94 16.18
C LEU A 243 -23.68 4.22 15.68
N PHE A 244 -23.08 4.72 14.61
CA PHE A 244 -21.82 4.26 14.03
C PHE A 244 -20.77 5.34 14.25
N ALA A 245 -19.58 4.99 14.73
CA ALA A 245 -18.45 5.89 14.84
C ALA A 245 -17.32 5.36 13.95
N PHE A 246 -16.76 6.22 13.11
CA PHE A 246 -15.69 5.88 12.19
C PHE A 246 -14.44 6.69 12.52
N TYR A 247 -13.33 5.98 12.71
CA TYR A 247 -12.03 6.57 12.99
C TYR A 247 -11.06 6.22 11.89
N GLN A 248 -10.15 7.13 11.55
CA GLN A 248 -8.99 6.81 10.73
C GLN A 248 -7.73 6.85 11.58
N TYR A 249 -6.76 5.99 11.25
CA TYR A 249 -5.46 5.93 11.90
C TYR A 249 -4.41 5.44 10.89
N GLN A 250 -3.15 5.82 11.10
CA GLN A 250 -2.04 5.24 10.35
C GLN A 250 -1.83 3.82 10.86
N THR A 251 -1.80 2.86 9.93
CA THR A 251 -1.60 1.44 10.26
C THR A 251 -0.19 1.16 10.79
N LEU A 252 0.78 2.00 10.39
CA LEU A 252 2.21 1.77 10.55
C LEU A 252 2.61 0.37 10.04
N HIS A 253 1.90 -0.13 9.02
CA HIS A 253 2.25 -1.40 8.43
C HIS A 253 3.59 -1.28 7.72
N GLU A 254 4.47 -2.24 7.97
CA GLU A 254 5.82 -2.27 7.42
C GLU A 254 5.90 -3.44 6.42
N ASN A 255 6.25 -3.13 5.16
CA ASN A 255 6.57 -4.19 4.18
C ASN A 255 7.97 -4.78 4.41
N LEU A 256 8.77 -4.12 5.25
CA LEU A 256 10.00 -4.68 5.78
C LEU A 256 10.19 -4.26 7.23
N GLN A 257 10.13 -5.26 8.11
CA GLN A 257 10.34 -5.11 9.55
C GLN A 257 11.75 -5.52 9.92
N PHE A 258 12.39 -4.74 10.79
CA PHE A 258 13.59 -5.19 11.49
C PHE A 258 13.64 -4.56 12.88
N ASN A 259 14.28 -5.26 13.82
CA ASN A 259 14.39 -4.80 15.19
C ASN A 259 15.64 -3.94 15.36
N SER A 260 15.50 -2.61 15.30
CA SER A 260 16.55 -1.69 15.74
C SER A 260 16.43 -1.41 17.25
N THR A 261 17.55 -1.32 17.94
CA THR A 261 17.59 -0.70 19.28
C THR A 261 17.79 0.81 19.20
N ALA A 262 18.09 1.34 18.02
CA ALA A 262 18.17 2.77 17.72
C ALA A 262 16.85 3.25 17.11
N SER A 263 16.62 4.56 17.18
CA SER A 263 15.43 5.25 16.64
C SER A 263 15.82 6.66 16.19
N SER A 264 17.04 6.81 15.66
CA SER A 264 17.61 8.12 15.34
C SER A 264 17.41 8.54 13.89
N THR A 265 17.10 7.60 13.01
CA THR A 265 16.91 7.85 11.58
C THR A 265 15.71 7.09 11.02
N ILE A 266 15.17 7.52 9.88
CA ILE A 266 14.12 6.76 9.15
C ILE A 266 14.51 5.32 8.86
N PHE A 267 15.81 5.03 8.74
CA PHE A 267 16.29 3.69 8.46
C PHE A 267 16.14 2.78 9.66
N ASP A 268 15.98 3.30 10.89
CA ASP A 268 15.73 2.53 12.11
C ASP A 268 14.33 1.89 12.16
N ASN A 269 13.41 2.34 11.30
CA ASN A 269 11.99 1.97 11.30
C ASN A 269 11.60 0.97 10.20
N GLY A 270 12.57 0.42 9.49
CA GLY A 270 12.36 -0.49 8.37
C GLY A 270 11.85 0.25 7.14
N SER A 271 10.79 -0.28 6.55
CA SER A 271 10.09 0.34 5.42
C SER A 271 8.60 0.29 5.66
N TYR A 272 7.97 1.47 5.66
CA TYR A 272 6.53 1.61 5.85
C TYR A 272 5.79 1.58 4.52
N ILE A 273 4.63 0.91 4.50
CA ILE A 273 3.71 0.97 3.38
C ILE A 273 3.15 2.39 3.27
N VAL A 274 3.21 2.94 2.06
CA VAL A 274 2.67 4.27 1.77
C VAL A 274 1.15 4.23 1.56
N ASP A 275 0.49 5.38 1.61
CA ASP A 275 -0.91 5.49 1.18
C ASP A 275 -1.01 5.34 -0.34
N HIS A 276 -1.53 4.19 -0.78
CA HIS A 276 -1.69 3.88 -2.20
C HIS A 276 -2.87 4.60 -2.85
N TYR A 277 -3.70 5.29 -2.07
CA TYR A 277 -4.91 5.96 -2.53
C TYR A 277 -4.77 7.48 -2.63
N SER A 278 -3.64 8.06 -2.20
CA SER A 278 -3.42 9.52 -2.28
C SER A 278 -2.08 9.89 -2.93
N SER A 279 -1.99 11.12 -3.43
CA SER A 279 -0.73 11.65 -3.97
C SER A 279 0.38 11.70 -2.93
N ARG A 280 0.01 11.83 -1.65
CA ARG A 280 0.94 11.89 -0.53
C ARG A 280 1.81 10.64 -0.46
N GLY A 281 1.25 9.46 -0.69
CA GLY A 281 2.04 8.23 -0.70
C GLY A 281 3.04 8.18 -1.86
N ALA A 282 2.66 8.69 -3.03
CA ALA A 282 3.59 8.84 -4.15
C ALA A 282 4.70 9.86 -3.82
N GLU A 283 4.36 10.98 -3.16
CA GLU A 283 5.30 12.00 -2.71
C GLU A 283 6.32 11.46 -1.70
N VAL A 284 5.91 10.56 -0.79
CA VAL A 284 6.85 9.90 0.14
C VAL A 284 7.92 9.11 -0.64
N ILE A 285 7.50 8.33 -1.64
CA ILE A 285 8.43 7.55 -2.47
C ILE A 285 9.35 8.48 -3.26
N THR A 286 8.81 9.50 -3.95
CA THR A 286 9.64 10.37 -4.79
C THR A 286 10.63 11.20 -3.97
N GLN A 287 10.21 11.75 -2.83
CA GLN A 287 11.10 12.49 -1.94
C GLN A 287 12.19 11.60 -1.35
N PHE A 288 11.85 10.35 -1.01
CA PHE A 288 12.85 9.38 -0.56
C PHE A 288 13.89 9.13 -1.64
N TRP A 289 13.47 8.85 -2.88
CA TRP A 289 14.37 8.64 -4.01
C TRP A 289 15.26 9.86 -4.29
N GLU A 290 14.66 11.05 -4.35
CA GLU A 290 15.40 12.31 -4.58
C GLU A 290 16.47 12.57 -3.52
N LYS A 291 16.16 12.27 -2.26
CA LYS A 291 17.04 12.55 -1.13
C LYS A 291 18.10 11.48 -0.93
N TYR A 292 17.76 10.22 -1.12
CA TYR A 292 18.59 9.09 -0.67
C TYR A 292 19.18 8.26 -1.80
N ILE A 293 18.62 8.25 -3.01
CA ILE A 293 19.09 7.37 -4.10
C ILE A 293 19.60 8.14 -5.31
N LEU A 294 18.90 9.20 -5.72
CA LEU A 294 19.14 9.88 -6.99
C LEU A 294 20.34 10.85 -6.93
N THR A 295 21.53 10.31 -6.69
CA THR A 295 22.80 11.04 -6.87
C THR A 295 22.95 11.49 -8.34
N PRO A 296 23.79 12.50 -8.65
CA PRO A 296 23.98 12.93 -10.04
C PRO A 296 24.40 11.81 -10.99
N GLU A 297 25.22 10.87 -10.50
CA GLU A 297 25.70 9.74 -11.28
C GLU A 297 24.62 8.69 -11.51
N ILE A 298 23.86 8.33 -10.46
CA ILE A 298 22.72 7.40 -10.59
C ILE A 298 21.67 7.99 -11.53
N LYS A 299 21.34 9.28 -11.41
CA LYS A 299 20.41 9.97 -12.33
C LYS A 299 20.88 9.86 -13.78
N LYS A 300 22.16 10.13 -14.04
CA LYS A 300 22.75 10.03 -15.38
C LYS A 300 22.62 8.62 -15.93
N LEU A 301 23.00 7.60 -15.16
CA LEU A 301 22.94 6.21 -15.63
C LEU A 301 21.51 5.71 -15.80
N LEU A 302 20.58 6.10 -14.92
CA LEU A 302 19.16 5.79 -15.11
C LEU A 302 18.59 6.40 -16.40
N HIS A 303 19.02 7.60 -16.79
CA HIS A 303 18.66 8.17 -18.09
C HIS A 303 19.22 7.38 -19.27
N GLU A 304 20.40 6.79 -19.12
CA GLU A 304 21.08 6.05 -20.20
C GLU A 304 20.56 4.60 -20.34
N VAL A 305 20.40 3.89 -19.22
CA VAL A 305 20.11 2.44 -19.20
C VAL A 305 18.88 2.04 -18.39
N GLY A 306 18.26 2.98 -17.66
CA GLY A 306 17.01 2.72 -16.97
C GLY A 306 15.87 2.41 -17.96
N ASN A 307 14.95 1.57 -17.54
CA ASN A 307 13.83 1.12 -18.35
C ASN A 307 12.49 1.25 -17.60
N TYR A 308 12.11 0.30 -16.74
CA TYR A 308 10.91 0.42 -15.91
C TYR A 308 11.20 0.47 -14.41
N GLY A 309 10.55 1.41 -13.72
CA GLY A 309 10.41 1.40 -12.27
C GLY A 309 9.18 0.59 -11.88
N ALA A 310 9.37 -0.53 -11.19
CA ALA A 310 8.34 -1.49 -10.82
C ALA A 310 7.86 -1.34 -9.38
N LYS A 311 6.60 -1.69 -9.17
CA LYS A 311 5.95 -1.86 -7.88
C LYS A 311 4.95 -3.00 -7.99
N ASP A 312 5.12 -4.05 -7.19
CA ASP A 312 4.15 -5.14 -7.10
C ASP A 312 3.33 -4.96 -5.81
N MET A 313 2.00 -5.06 -5.94
CA MET A 313 1.05 -4.98 -4.82
C MET A 313 0.50 -6.36 -4.49
#